data_AF-B1XTE1-F1
#
_entry.id   AF-B1XTE1-F1
#
_cell.length_a   1.000
_cell.length_b   1.000
_cell.length_c   1.000
_cell.angle_alpha   90.00
_cell.angle_beta   90.00
_cell.angle_gamma   90.00
#
_symmetry.space_group_name_H-M   'P 1'
#
loop_
_entity.id
_entity.type
_entity.pdbx_description
1 polymer ?
#
loop_
_entity_poly.entity_id
_entity_poly.type
_entity_poly.pdbx_seq_one_letter_code
_entity_poly.pdbx_strand_id
1 'polypeptide(L)' 'MRLMRSIEKIIPLLCLSTMGLVACVSFPSENQDPAKNNKTAYNKDLKECKEDYPESGSGVHLRQWMGCMQLKGWK' A
#
# COMPACT_ATOMS: atom_id res chain seq x y z
N MET A 1 14.69 26.83 -35.24
CA MET A 1 14.33 27.52 -33.97
C MET A 1 12.85 27.45 -33.56
N ARG A 2 11.86 27.33 -34.45
CA ARG A 2 10.43 27.18 -34.03
C ARG A 2 10.14 25.86 -33.29
N LEU A 3 10.83 24.77 -33.64
CA LEU A 3 10.66 23.45 -33.02
C LEU A 3 11.07 23.42 -31.54
N MET A 4 12.14 24.13 -31.16
CA MET A 4 12.65 24.20 -29.77
C MET A 4 11.68 24.91 -28.82
N ARG A 5 11.00 25.97 -29.29
CA ARG A 5 10.00 26.72 -28.47
C ARG A 5 8.73 25.93 -28.17
N SER A 6 8.38 24.95 -29.02
CA SER A 6 7.23 24.07 -28.77
C SER A 6 7.55 23.01 -27.72
N ILE A 7 8.80 22.54 -27.68
CA ILE A 7 9.27 21.54 -26.70
C ILE A 7 9.29 22.12 -25.28
N GLU A 8 9.72 23.38 -25.11
CA GLU A 8 9.73 24.06 -23.80
C GLU A 8 8.34 24.20 -23.14
N LYS A 9 7.26 24.23 -23.94
CA LYS A 9 5.89 24.30 -23.44
C LYS A 9 5.30 22.94 -23.07
N ILE A 10 5.84 21.87 -23.64
CA ILE A 10 5.38 20.48 -23.43
C ILE A 10 6.08 19.87 -22.20
N ILE A 11 7.34 20.24 -21.94
CA ILE A 11 8.13 19.78 -20.79
C ILE A 11 7.42 19.98 -19.43
N PRO A 12 6.89 21.17 -19.07
CA PRO A 12 6.23 21.33 -17.77
C PRO A 12 4.93 20.52 -17.65
N LEU A 13 4.23 20.31 -18.77
CA LEU A 13 3.00 19.50 -18.83
C LEU A 13 3.30 17.99 -18.69
N LEU A 14 4.45 17.54 -19.20
CA LEU A 14 4.93 16.16 -19.11
C LEU A 14 5.53 15.84 -17.73
N CYS A 15 6.16 16.80 -17.06
CA CYS A 15 6.67 16.61 -15.69
C CYS A 15 5.54 16.41 -14.69
N LEU A 16 4.40 17.09 -14.87
CA LEU A 16 3.25 17.02 -13.94
C LEU A 16 2.53 15.65 -13.96
N SER A 17 2.60 14.90 -15.07
CA SER A 17 1.93 13.59 -15.20
C SER A 17 2.71 12.43 -14.57
N THR A 18 4.02 12.58 -14.36
CA THR A 18 4.88 11.51 -13.81
C THR A 18 4.85 11.40 -12.29
N MET A 19 4.35 12.42 -11.57
CA MET A 19 4.25 12.41 -10.11
C MET A 19 3.04 11.63 -9.57
N GLY A 20 2.15 11.15 -10.47
CA GLY A 20 0.88 10.51 -10.12
C GLY A 20 0.84 8.98 -10.22
N LEU A 21 1.98 8.29 -10.39
CA LEU A 21 2.00 6.82 -10.35
C LEU A 21 1.83 6.35 -8.90
N VAL A 22 0.56 6.30 -8.51
CA VAL A 22 -0.01 5.65 -7.33
C VAL A 22 0.76 4.38 -6.96
N ALA A 23 1.30 4.37 -5.73
CA ALA A 23 1.81 3.17 -5.11
C ALA A 23 0.65 2.16 -4.98
N CYS A 24 0.69 1.07 -5.75
CA CYS A 24 -0.14 -0.09 -5.51
C CYS A 24 0.30 -0.70 -4.16
N VAL A 25 -0.39 -0.35 -3.08
CA VAL A 25 -0.21 -1.01 -1.78
C VAL A 25 -1.06 -2.28 -1.77
N SER A 26 -0.39 -3.43 -1.74
CA SER A 26 -1.03 -4.73 -1.53
C SER A 26 -1.16 -5.01 -0.04
N PHE A 27 -2.22 -5.72 0.34
CA PHE A 27 -2.35 -6.22 1.71
C PHE A 27 -1.27 -7.29 1.97
N PRO A 28 -0.62 -7.31 3.15
CA PRO A 28 0.39 -8.31 3.47
C PRO A 28 -0.11 -9.74 3.28
N SER A 29 0.71 -10.62 2.72
CA SER A 29 0.32 -12.01 2.39
C SER A 29 1.37 -13.05 2.77
N GLU A 30 2.62 -12.64 3.00
CA GLU A 30 3.71 -13.55 3.36
C GLU A 30 4.27 -13.20 4.74
N ASN A 31 4.44 -14.20 5.61
CA ASN A 31 5.14 -13.99 6.88
C ASN A 31 6.65 -14.15 6.71
N GLN A 32 7.44 -13.25 7.32
CA GLN A 32 8.89 -13.33 7.36
C GLN A 32 9.39 -14.60 8.07
N ASP A 33 8.64 -15.10 9.06
CA ASP A 33 8.89 -16.40 9.70
C ASP A 33 8.24 -17.53 8.86
N PRO A 34 9.01 -18.45 8.27
CA PRO A 34 8.48 -19.56 7.48
C PRO A 34 7.53 -20.46 8.27
N ALA A 35 7.72 -20.60 9.58
CA ALA A 35 6.83 -21.41 10.42
C ALA A 35 5.44 -20.76 10.58
N LYS A 36 5.38 -19.43 10.46
CA LYS A 36 4.14 -18.64 10.50
C LYS A 36 3.56 -18.35 9.11
N ASN A 37 4.26 -18.64 8.02
CA ASN A 37 3.78 -18.36 6.66
C ASN A 37 2.73 -19.39 6.19
N ASN A 38 1.60 -19.46 6.89
CA ASN A 38 0.51 -20.37 6.62
C ASN A 38 -0.85 -19.72 6.94
N LYS A 39 -1.91 -20.29 6.38
CA LYS A 39 -3.29 -19.77 6.49
C LYS A 39 -3.79 -19.65 7.93
N THR A 40 -3.41 -20.57 8.80
CA THR A 40 -3.87 -20.58 10.20
C THR A 40 -3.32 -19.39 10.96
N ALA A 41 -2.01 -19.17 10.87
CA ALA A 41 -1.36 -18.01 11.47
C ALA A 41 -1.87 -16.70 10.87
N TYR A 42 -2.04 -16.63 9.54
CA TYR A 42 -2.58 -15.45 8.86
C TYR A 42 -3.96 -15.05 9.40
N ASN A 43 -4.88 -16.00 9.46
CA ASN A 43 -6.25 -15.72 9.91
C ASN A 43 -6.30 -15.32 11.38
N LYS A 44 -5.45 -15.93 12.22
CA LYS A 44 -5.34 -15.55 13.63
C LYS A 44 -4.84 -14.11 13.77
N ASP A 45 -3.71 -13.79 13.16
CA ASP A 45 -3.07 -12.48 13.24
C ASP A 45 -3.99 -11.38 12.65
N LEU A 46 -4.66 -11.66 11.52
CA LEU A 46 -5.62 -10.74 10.91
C LEU A 46 -6.85 -10.51 11.78
N LYS A 47 -7.35 -11.57 12.44
CA LYS A 47 -8.49 -11.44 13.37
C LYS A 47 -8.13 -10.54 14.54
N GLU A 48 -6.99 -10.76 15.18
CA GLU A 48 -6.49 -9.90 16.27
C GLU A 48 -6.38 -8.44 15.81
N CYS A 49 -5.82 -8.19 14.62
CA CYS A 49 -5.74 -6.84 14.07
C CYS A 49 -7.11 -6.19 13.81
N LYS A 50 -8.14 -6.96 13.49
CA LYS A 50 -9.52 -6.46 13.32
C LYS A 50 -10.19 -6.15 14.66
N GLU A 51 -9.87 -6.91 15.70
CA GLU A 51 -10.38 -6.68 17.05
C GLU A 51 -9.76 -5.41 17.67
N ASP A 52 -8.45 -5.19 17.44
CA ASP A 52 -7.75 -3.99 17.90
C ASP A 52 -8.16 -2.72 17.12
N TYR A 53 -8.46 -2.87 15.84
CA TYR A 53 -8.87 -1.76 14.95
C TYR A 53 -10.21 -2.06 14.29
N PRO A 54 -11.34 -1.95 15.02
CA PRO A 54 -12.65 -2.28 14.48
C PRO A 54 -13.00 -1.44 13.25
N GLU A 55 -13.82 -2.02 12.38
CA GLU A 55 -14.26 -1.36 11.15
C GLU A 55 -14.90 -0.01 11.47
N SER A 56 -14.29 1.06 10.97
CA SER A 56 -14.89 2.39 10.92
C SER A 56 -15.31 2.66 9.48
N GLY A 57 -16.52 3.17 9.26
CA GLY A 57 -17.10 3.44 7.93
C GLY A 57 -16.32 4.44 7.05
N SER A 58 -15.15 4.88 7.49
CA SER A 58 -14.20 5.73 6.78
C SER A 58 -13.14 4.94 5.96
N GLY A 59 -13.04 3.61 6.13
CA GLY A 59 -12.00 2.80 5.48
C GLY A 59 -10.59 2.95 6.08
N VAL A 60 -10.41 3.82 7.09
CA VAL A 60 -9.12 4.04 7.77
C VAL A 60 -8.59 2.75 8.43
N HIS A 61 -9.50 1.90 8.90
CA HIS A 61 -9.20 0.60 9.51
C HIS A 61 -8.37 -0.31 8.59
N LEU A 62 -8.49 -0.21 7.25
CA LEU A 62 -7.70 -1.02 6.33
C LEU A 62 -6.20 -0.74 6.44
N ARG A 63 -5.82 0.54 6.56
CA ARG A 63 -4.41 0.93 6.76
C ARG A 63 -3.89 0.49 8.12
N GLN A 64 -4.74 0.52 9.14
CA GLN A 64 -4.40 0.06 10.48
C GLN A 64 -4.20 -1.46 10.51
N TRP A 65 -5.06 -2.23 9.82
CA TRP A 65 -4.88 -3.68 9.67
C TRP A 65 -3.59 -4.02 8.95
N MET A 66 -3.28 -3.34 7.84
CA MET A 66 -2.01 -3.54 7.13
C MET A 66 -0.80 -3.27 8.04
N GLY A 67 -0.80 -2.15 8.77
CA GLY A 67 0.27 -1.83 9.72
C GLY A 67 0.39 -2.84 10.87
N CYS A 68 -0.74 -3.29 11.42
CA CYS A 68 -0.76 -4.33 12.45
C CYS A 68 -0.21 -5.66 11.94
N MET A 69 -0.58 -6.07 10.72
CA MET A 69 -0.03 -7.27 10.07
C MET A 69 1.48 -7.15 9.84
N GLN A 70 1.97 -5.98 9.45
CA GLN A 70 3.41 -5.72 9.31
C GLN A 70 4.16 -5.86 10.63
N LEU A 71 3.60 -5.37 11.75
CA LEU A 71 4.18 -5.56 13.09
C LEU A 71 4.24 -7.02 13.51
N LYS A 72 3.33 -7.87 12.99
CA LYS A 72 3.30 -9.33 13.21
C LYS A 72 4.19 -10.10 12.22
N GLY A 73 4.96 -9.40 11.39
CA GLY A 73 5.93 -9.96 10.44
C GLY A 73 5.36 -10.28 9.06
N TRP A 74 4.15 -9.83 8.72
CA TRP A 74 3.56 -10.03 7.39
C TRP A 74 3.99 -8.92 6.42
N LYS A 75 4.27 -9.26 5.16
CA LYS A 75 4.66 -8.33 4.08
C LYS A 75 3.87 -8.61 2.81
#